data_AF-A0ABD0QYV2-F1
#
_entry.id   AF-A0ABD0QYV2-F1
#
_cell.length_a   1.000
_cell.length_b   1.000
_cell.length_c   1.000
_cell.angle_alpha   90.00
_cell.angle_beta   90.00
_cell.angle_gamma   90.00
#
_symmetry.space_group_name_H-M   'P 1'
#
loop_
_entity.id
_entity.type
_entity.pdbx_description
1 polymer ?
#
loop_
_entity_poly.entity_id
_entity_poly.type
_entity_poly.pdbx_seq_one_letter_code
_entity_poly.pdbx_strand_id
1 'polypeptide(L)' 'MSLMEVQCHLDREGASDLVIDLIMNTTSDRVFHESILLAIALLEGGNTIIQ' A
#
# COMPACT_ATOMS: atom_id res chain seq x y z
N MET A 1 3.77 8.74 16.73
CA MET A 1 3.55 8.56 15.29
C MET A 1 2.11 8.07 15.13
N SER A 2 1.26 8.86 14.48
CA SER A 2 -0.12 8.50 14.14
C SER A 2 -0.16 7.55 12.95
N LEU A 3 -1.29 6.86 12.75
CA LEU A 3 -1.50 5.99 11.58
C LEU A 3 -1.24 6.72 10.27
N MET A 4 -1.78 7.94 10.14
CA MET A 4 -1.61 8.79 8.97
C MET A 4 -0.14 9.16 8.72
N GLU A 5 0.64 9.43 9.78
CA GLU A 5 2.08 9.72 9.64
C GLU A 5 2.86 8.51 9.12
N VAL A 6 2.54 7.31 9.60
CA VAL A 6 3.17 6.06 9.12
C VAL A 6 2.82 5.82 7.65
N GLN A 7 1.54 5.89 7.30
CA GLN A 7 1.06 5.68 5.94
C GLN A 7 1.71 6.68 4.96
N CYS A 8 1.74 7.97 5.30
CA CYS A 8 2.37 8.99 4.46
C CYS A 8 3.88 8.80 4.37
N HIS A 9 4.54 8.31 5.43
CA HIS A 9 5.97 8.01 5.36
C HIS A 9 6.23 6.85 4.40
N LEU A 10 5.47 5.75 4.52
CA LEU A 10 5.60 4.59 3.62
C LEU A 10 5.31 4.95 2.16
N ASP A 11 4.27 5.74 1.91
CA ASP A 11 3.95 6.25 0.58
C ASP A 11 5.10 7.06 -0.03
N ARG A 12 5.72 7.96 0.76
CA ARG A 12 6.92 8.71 0.33
C ARG A 12 8.11 7.82 0.02
N GLU A 13 8.22 6.67 0.67
CA GLU A 13 9.25 5.66 0.38
C GLU A 13 8.86 4.74 -0.81
N GLY A 14 7.70 4.97 -1.44
CA GLY A 14 7.26 4.26 -2.65
C GLY A 14 6.37 3.04 -2.40
N ALA A 15 5.75 2.92 -1.23
CA ALA A 15 4.92 1.75 -0.92
C ALA A 15 3.68 1.61 -1.83
N SER A 16 3.06 2.72 -2.23
CA SER A 16 1.91 2.74 -3.17
C SER A 16 2.32 2.28 -4.57
N ASP A 17 3.43 2.80 -5.10
CA ASP A 17 4.01 2.37 -6.38
C ASP A 17 4.35 0.87 -6.36
N LEU A 18 4.97 0.38 -5.28
CA LEU A 18 5.28 -1.05 -5.12
C LEU A 18 4.01 -1.91 -5.12
N VAL A 19 2.97 -1.50 -4.40
CA VAL A 19 1.68 -2.21 -4.36
C VAL A 19 1.07 -2.28 -5.76
N ILE A 20 1.09 -1.17 -6.50
CA ILE A 20 0.60 -1.10 -7.88
C ILE A 20 1.37 -2.08 -8.78
N ASP A 21 2.69 -2.06 -8.73
CA ASP A 21 3.55 -2.95 -9.53
C ASP A 21 3.32 -4.43 -9.20
N LEU A 22 3.22 -4.77 -7.90
CA LEU A 22 3.00 -6.15 -7.48
C LEU A 22 1.63 -6.66 -7.92
N ILE A 23 0.57 -5.87 -7.75
CA ILE A 23 -0.78 -6.25 -8.17
C ILE A 23 -0.86 -6.45 -9.69
N MET A 24 -0.20 -5.59 -10.47
CA MET A 24 -0.25 -5.68 -11.94
C MET A 24 0.61 -6.80 -12.51
N ASN A 25 1.75 -7.12 -11.89
CA ASN A 25 2.79 -7.94 -12.54
C ASN A 25 3.08 -9.27 -11.84
N THR A 26 2.63 -9.49 -10.60
CA THR A 26 2.95 -10.74 -9.90
C THR A 26 2.19 -11.93 -10.49
N THR A 27 2.87 -13.07 -10.60
CA THR A 27 2.27 -14.37 -10.95
C THR A 27 2.01 -15.25 -9.73
N SER A 28 2.38 -14.78 -8.54
CA SER A 28 2.18 -15.49 -7.29
C SER A 28 0.89 -15.03 -6.61
N ASP A 29 -0.09 -15.93 -6.49
CA ASP A 29 -1.36 -15.68 -5.79
C ASP A 29 -1.15 -15.19 -4.35
N ARG A 30 -0.13 -15.73 -3.68
CA ARG A 30 0.22 -15.30 -2.32
C ARG A 30 0.70 -13.86 -2.31
N VAL A 31 1.62 -13.49 -3.20
CA VAL A 31 2.14 -12.12 -3.27
C VAL A 31 1.03 -11.15 -3.67
N PHE A 32 0.15 -11.55 -4.60
CA PHE A 32 -1.03 -10.76 -4.95
C PHE A 32 -1.90 -10.48 -3.72
N HIS A 33 -2.24 -11.52 -2.95
CA HIS A 33 -3.08 -11.37 -1.77
C HIS A 33 -2.46 -10.46 -0.70
N GLU A 34 -1.18 -10.63 -0.40
CA GLU A 34 -0.47 -9.78 0.57
C GLU A 34 -0.38 -8.32 0.09
N SER A 35 -0.25 -8.09 -1.22
CA SER A 35 -0.21 -6.73 -1.80
C SER A 35 -1.56 -6.02 -1.64
N ILE A 36 -2.67 -6.76 -1.74
CA ILE A 36 -4.02 -6.22 -1.47
C ILE A 36 -4.17 -5.84 0.01
N LEU A 37 -3.69 -6.68 0.93
CA LEU A 37 -3.74 -6.37 2.37
C LEU A 37 -2.90 -5.13 2.71
N LEU A 38 -1.73 -4.98 2.08
CA LEU A 38 -0.91 -3.78 2.21
C LEU A 38 -1.62 -2.53 1.67
N ALA A 39 -2.29 -2.63 0.52
CA ALA A 39 -3.08 -1.53 -0.04
C ALA A 39 -4.19 -1.06 0.92
N ILE A 40 -4.90 -2.02 1.53
CA ILE A 40 -5.95 -1.74 2.52
C ILE A 40 -5.36 -1.02 3.74
N ALA A 41 -4.23 -1.49 4.26
CA ALA A 41 -3.57 -0.86 5.41
C ALA A 41 -3.04 0.55 5.11
N LEU A 42 -2.52 0.78 3.89
CA LEU A 42 -2.05 2.11 3.46
C LEU A 42 -3.17 3.14 3.38
N LEU A 43 -4.38 2.71 3.03
CA LEU A 43 -5.57 3.56 2.90
C LEU A 43 -6.53 3.46 4.09
N GLU A 44 -6.15 2.73 5.15
CA GLU A 44 -6.99 2.54 6.33
C GLU A 44 -7.32 3.90 6.97
N GLY A 45 -8.61 4.14 7.22
CA GLY A 45 -9.09 5.42 7.72
C GLY A 45 -9.29 6.50 6.64
N GLY A 46 -9.13 6.17 5.35
CA GLY A 46 -9.41 7.07 4.24
C GLY A 46 -8.36 8.16 4.07
N ASN A 47 -7.08 7.78 4.06
CA ASN A 47 -5.97 8.72 3.91
C ASN A 47 -5.95 9.36 2.51
N THR A 48 -6.59 10.54 2.39
CA THR A 48 -6.75 11.29 1.13
C THR A 48 -5.46 11.86 0.55
N ILE A 49 -4.33 11.77 1.27
CA ILE A 49 -3.02 12.16 0.71
C ILE A 49 -2.50 11.10 -0.26
N ILE A 50 -2.83 9.83 0.00
CA ILE A 50 -2.34 8.67 -0.77
C ILE A 50 -3.35 8.25 -1.85
N GLN A 51 -4.66 8.43 -1.58
CA GLN A 51 -5.78 7.98 -2.42
C GLN A 51 -5.91 8.76 -3.74
#